data_AF-A0A8T6UAX0-F1
#
_entry.id   AF-A0A8T6UAX0-F1
#
_cell.length_a   1.000
_cell.length_b   1.000
_cell.length_c   1.000
_cell.angle_alpha   90.00
_cell.angle_beta   90.00
_cell.angle_gamma   90.00
#
_symmetry.space_group_name_H-M   'P 1'
#
loop_
_entity.id
_entity.type
_entity.pdbx_description
1 polymer ?
#
loop_
_entity_poly.entity_id
_entity_poly.type
_entity_poly.pdbx_seq_one_letter_code
_entity_poly.pdbx_strand_id
1 'polypeptide(L)'
;MKIFFIFTIVSIFTFQSAFSETYDLVIDEKTFTVKYDGMTDVLAMKIDHESKSLLIGIKNTEDSNFRISVPNELISASSNEFAILVNGHELNYSLEEKNDNTIFSFFIPYGTQEIEIIGTKVVPEFPFGPIVIFSVIILSVIAISKTKDIVRL
;
A
#
# COMPACT_ATOMS: atom_id res chain seq x y z
N MET A 1 -2.32 51.83 39.52
CA MET A 1 -3.54 51.33 38.86
C MET A 1 -3.16 50.08 38.07
N LYS A 2 -3.91 48.98 38.25
CA LYS A 2 -3.52 47.60 37.93
C LYS A 2 -3.31 47.33 36.42
N ILE A 3 -2.24 46.61 36.13
CA ILE A 3 -1.93 45.96 34.86
C ILE A 3 -3.00 44.89 34.56
N PHE A 4 -3.40 44.74 33.30
CA PHE A 4 -4.04 43.52 32.81
C PHE A 4 -3.40 43.15 31.47
N PHE A 5 -2.43 42.24 31.52
CA PHE A 5 -1.95 41.53 30.33
C PHE A 5 -2.97 40.44 30.02
N ILE A 6 -3.68 40.56 28.91
CA ILE A 6 -4.51 39.49 28.37
C ILE A 6 -3.56 38.61 27.56
N PHE A 7 -3.15 37.47 28.14
CA PHE A 7 -2.49 36.42 27.37
C PHE A 7 -3.55 35.67 26.58
N THR A 8 -3.72 36.04 25.31
CA THR A 8 -4.51 35.25 24.37
C THR A 8 -3.69 34.03 24.00
N ILE A 9 -4.11 32.85 24.47
CA ILE A 9 -3.56 31.58 24.00
C ILE A 9 -4.05 31.40 22.55
N VAL A 10 -3.14 31.52 21.58
CA VAL A 10 -3.38 31.06 20.21
C VAL A 10 -3.14 29.55 20.21
N SER A 11 -4.21 28.77 20.37
CA SER A 11 -4.14 27.33 20.11
C SER A 11 -4.02 27.13 18.60
N ILE A 12 -2.83 26.74 18.14
CA ILE A 12 -2.62 26.28 16.77
C ILE A 12 -3.31 24.92 16.67
N PHE A 13 -4.52 24.87 16.12
CA PHE A 13 -5.13 23.62 15.70
C PHE A 13 -4.34 23.12 14.48
N THR A 14 -3.55 22.07 14.65
CA THR A 14 -2.99 21.35 13.52
C THR A 14 -4.14 20.59 12.86
N PHE A 15 -4.61 21.10 11.72
CA PHE A 15 -5.61 20.39 10.91
C PHE A 15 -4.91 19.20 10.26
N GLN A 16 -5.01 18.03 10.88
CA GLN A 16 -4.55 16.80 10.24
C GLN A 16 -5.60 16.39 9.21
N SER A 17 -5.38 16.76 7.94
CA SER A 17 -6.28 16.38 6.84
C SER A 17 -6.45 14.86 6.84
N ALA A 18 -7.69 14.42 7.05
CA ALA A 18 -8.07 13.02 6.94
C ALA A 18 -8.11 12.61 5.46
N PHE A 19 -7.80 11.35 5.18
CA PHE A 19 -8.07 10.77 3.86
C PHE A 19 -9.58 10.65 3.67
N SER A 20 -10.05 10.92 2.45
CA SER A 20 -11.47 10.90 2.12
C SER A 20 -11.95 9.51 1.67
N GLU A 21 -11.06 8.76 1.01
CA GLU A 21 -11.41 7.51 0.34
C GLU A 21 -10.46 6.36 0.71
N THR A 22 -10.90 5.12 0.46
CA THR A 22 -10.15 3.90 0.73
C THR A 22 -10.29 2.89 -0.40
N TYR A 23 -9.21 2.18 -0.70
CA TYR A 23 -9.17 1.06 -1.63
C TYR A 23 -8.63 -0.18 -0.91
N ASP A 24 -9.39 -1.27 -0.92
CA ASP A 24 -8.96 -2.54 -0.35
C ASP A 24 -8.28 -3.39 -1.43
N LEU A 25 -6.96 -3.46 -1.37
CA LEU A 25 -6.14 -4.26 -2.26
C LEU A 25 -5.97 -5.66 -1.66
N VAL A 26 -6.50 -6.67 -2.34
CA VAL A 26 -6.40 -8.08 -1.91
C VAL A 26 -5.23 -8.72 -2.66
N ILE A 27 -4.25 -9.21 -1.91
CA ILE A 27 -3.11 -9.97 -2.42
C ILE A 27 -3.08 -11.29 -1.65
N ASP A 28 -3.23 -12.40 -2.37
CA ASP A 28 -3.46 -13.72 -1.80
C ASP A 28 -4.67 -13.73 -0.84
N GLU A 29 -4.45 -14.04 0.43
CA GLU A 29 -5.48 -14.06 1.49
C GLU A 29 -5.43 -12.82 2.39
N LYS A 30 -4.62 -11.82 2.04
CA LYS A 30 -4.41 -10.61 2.83
C LYS A 30 -5.01 -9.38 2.16
N THR A 31 -5.76 -8.61 2.94
CA THR A 31 -6.30 -7.31 2.52
C THR A 31 -5.41 -6.19 3.03
N PHE A 32 -5.00 -5.32 2.13
CA PHE A 32 -4.29 -4.07 2.41
C PHE A 32 -5.22 -2.89 2.12
N THR A 33 -5.61 -2.15 3.17
CA THR A 33 -6.40 -0.94 3.00
C THR A 33 -5.49 0.25 2.71
N VAL A 34 -5.57 0.77 1.50
CA VAL A 34 -4.88 1.98 1.05
C VAL A 34 -5.85 3.15 1.18
N LYS A 35 -5.41 4.26 1.76
CA LYS A 35 -6.26 5.46 1.90
C LYS A 35 -5.77 6.53 0.94
N TYR A 36 -6.67 7.24 0.29
CA TYR A 36 -6.29 8.30 -0.63
C TYR A 36 -7.25 9.50 -0.58
N ASP A 37 -6.80 10.60 -1.16
CA ASP A 37 -7.52 11.86 -1.31
C ASP A 37 -7.03 12.54 -2.60
N GLY A 38 -7.96 13.09 -3.38
CA GLY A 38 -7.66 13.72 -4.66
C GLY A 38 -8.92 13.87 -5.51
N MET A 39 -8.89 14.75 -6.51
CA MET A 39 -10.02 14.96 -7.43
C MET A 39 -9.93 13.97 -8.60
N THR A 40 -10.19 12.70 -8.32
CA THR A 40 -10.10 11.62 -9.30
C THR A 40 -10.89 10.39 -8.85
N ASP A 41 -11.34 9.55 -9.78
CA ASP A 41 -11.88 8.23 -9.47
C ASP A 41 -10.75 7.18 -9.55
N VAL A 42 -10.50 6.45 -8.48
CA VAL A 42 -9.60 5.28 -8.51
C VAL A 42 -10.36 4.07 -9.09
N LEU A 43 -9.78 3.45 -10.12
CA LEU A 43 -10.34 2.27 -10.77
C LEU A 43 -9.80 0.97 -10.20
N ALA A 44 -8.47 0.89 -10.07
CA ALA A 44 -7.79 -0.30 -9.62
C ALA A 44 -6.42 0.05 -9.05
N MET A 45 -5.98 -0.77 -8.10
CA MET A 45 -4.59 -0.79 -7.65
C MET A 45 -4.02 -2.18 -7.87
N LYS A 46 -2.74 -2.26 -8.23
CA LYS A 46 -2.03 -3.53 -8.44
C LYS A 46 -0.57 -3.38 -8.07
N ILE A 47 0.02 -4.42 -7.46
CA ILE A 47 1.47 -4.52 -7.31
C ILE A 47 2.09 -5.09 -8.57
N ASP A 48 3.12 -4.42 -9.07
CA ASP A 48 4.03 -4.96 -10.06
C ASP A 48 5.29 -5.48 -9.35
N HIS A 49 5.44 -6.80 -9.35
CA HIS A 49 6.58 -7.46 -8.70
C HIS A 49 7.86 -7.40 -9.54
N GLU A 50 7.79 -7.12 -10.85
CA GLU A 50 8.97 -6.96 -11.69
C GLU A 50 9.60 -5.58 -11.46
N SER A 51 8.80 -4.52 -11.53
CA SER A 51 9.27 -3.13 -11.30
C SER A 51 9.33 -2.72 -9.83
N LYS A 52 8.80 -3.54 -8.92
CA LYS A 52 8.68 -3.24 -7.48
C LYS A 52 7.84 -1.98 -7.23
N SER A 53 6.71 -1.87 -7.92
CA SER A 53 5.84 -0.70 -7.87
C SER A 53 4.39 -1.00 -7.49
N LEU A 54 3.69 0.04 -7.05
CA LEU A 54 2.24 0.07 -6.92
C LEU A 54 1.68 0.88 -8.10
N LEU A 55 0.97 0.20 -8.99
CA LEU A 55 0.23 0.78 -10.11
C LEU A 55 -1.17 1.16 -9.65
N ILE A 56 -1.58 2.37 -9.99
CA ILE A 56 -2.90 2.92 -9.65
C ILE A 56 -3.53 3.45 -10.94
N GLY A 57 -4.57 2.76 -11.40
CA GLY A 57 -5.38 3.21 -12.53
C GLY A 57 -6.43 4.19 -12.03
N ILE A 58 -6.50 5.37 -12.64
CA ILE A 58 -7.44 6.42 -12.29
C ILE A 58 -8.18 6.96 -13.52
N LYS A 59 -9.32 7.63 -13.31
CA LYS A 59 -10.06 8.34 -14.37
C LYS A 59 -10.73 9.58 -13.80
N ASN A 60 -11.32 10.38 -14.70
CA ASN A 60 -12.06 11.59 -14.34
C ASN A 60 -11.21 12.55 -13.49
N THR A 61 -9.90 12.58 -13.74
CA THR A 61 -8.95 13.37 -12.95
C THR A 61 -9.02 14.84 -13.29
N GLU A 62 -9.11 15.67 -12.26
CA GLU A 62 -8.91 17.11 -12.30
C GLU A 62 -7.56 17.51 -11.67
N ASP A 63 -7.09 18.73 -11.96
CA ASP A 63 -5.89 19.29 -11.38
C ASP A 63 -6.00 19.33 -9.84
N SER A 64 -5.25 18.48 -9.15
CA SER A 64 -5.33 18.38 -7.69
C SER A 64 -4.05 17.85 -7.07
N ASN A 65 -3.88 18.09 -5.77
CA ASN A 65 -2.86 17.42 -4.98
C ASN A 65 -3.39 16.05 -4.54
N PHE A 66 -2.86 14.99 -5.12
CA PHE A 66 -3.17 13.63 -4.75
C PHE A 66 -2.36 13.24 -3.51
N ARG A 67 -3.03 12.64 -2.54
CA ARG A 67 -2.43 12.13 -1.32
C ARG A 67 -2.81 10.68 -1.13
N ILE A 68 -1.84 9.83 -0.80
CA ILE A 68 -2.07 8.39 -0.61
C ILE A 68 -1.26 7.85 0.56
N SER A 69 -1.92 7.13 1.46
CA SER A 69 -1.32 6.39 2.57
C SER A 69 -1.25 4.92 2.20
N VAL A 70 -0.02 4.43 2.05
CA VAL A 70 0.27 3.05 1.64
C VAL A 70 0.90 2.31 2.81
N PRO A 71 0.45 1.09 3.17
CA PRO A 71 1.12 0.27 4.16
C PRO A 71 2.58 -0.04 3.76
N ASN A 72 3.51 0.08 4.70
CA ASN A 72 4.94 -0.20 4.46
C ASN A 72 5.20 -1.67 4.12
N GLU A 73 4.30 -2.57 4.54
CA GLU A 73 4.34 -3.98 4.16
C GLU A 73 3.95 -4.20 2.69
N LEU A 74 3.10 -3.34 2.12
CA LEU A 74 2.67 -3.43 0.74
C LEU A 74 3.79 -2.99 -0.22
N ILE A 75 4.43 -1.86 0.09
CA ILE A 75 5.58 -1.34 -0.65
C ILE A 75 6.50 -0.57 0.31
N SER A 76 7.82 -0.72 0.13
CA SER A 76 8.84 0.00 0.88
C SER A 76 10.06 0.29 0.01
N ALA A 77 10.86 1.27 0.43
CA ALA A 77 12.10 1.62 -0.21
C ALA A 77 13.26 1.62 0.79
N SER A 78 14.45 1.28 0.30
CA SER A 78 15.68 1.44 1.06
C SER A 78 15.93 2.94 1.24
N SER A 79 16.22 3.38 2.47
CA SER A 79 16.42 4.81 2.78
C SER A 79 15.21 5.72 2.48
N ASN A 80 14.00 5.15 2.33
CA ASN A 80 12.77 5.89 1.99
C ASN A 80 12.84 6.66 0.66
N GLU A 81 13.66 6.21 -0.27
CA GLU A 81 13.77 6.79 -1.61
C GLU A 81 12.81 6.06 -2.58
N PHE A 82 11.69 6.71 -2.87
CA PHE A 82 10.73 6.25 -3.87
C PHE A 82 10.84 7.08 -5.16
N ALA A 83 10.32 6.56 -6.26
CA ALA A 83 10.01 7.35 -7.45
C ALA A 83 8.50 7.34 -7.67
N ILE A 84 7.93 8.47 -8.08
CA ILE A 84 6.52 8.57 -8.45
C ILE A 84 6.42 9.02 -9.89
N LEU A 85 5.78 8.19 -10.71
CA LEU A 85 5.47 8.49 -12.10
C LEU A 85 3.98 8.80 -12.23
N VAL A 86 3.67 9.82 -13.02
CA VAL A 86 2.31 10.11 -13.48
C VAL A 86 2.29 10.03 -14.99
N ASN A 87 1.49 9.11 -15.54
CA ASN A 87 1.49 8.76 -16.96
C ASN A 87 2.93 8.51 -17.50
N GLY A 88 3.77 7.83 -16.71
CA GLY A 88 5.17 7.54 -17.06
C GLY A 88 6.17 8.68 -16.87
N HIS A 89 5.74 9.85 -16.38
CA HIS A 89 6.62 10.99 -16.11
C HIS A 89 6.92 11.12 -14.62
N GLU A 90 8.20 11.13 -14.26
CA GLU A 90 8.63 11.31 -12.87
C GLU A 90 8.37 12.73 -12.37
N LEU A 91 7.91 12.84 -11.14
CA LEU A 91 7.62 14.12 -10.48
C LEU A 91 8.10 14.14 -9.03
N ASN A 92 8.19 15.35 -8.48
CA ASN A 92 8.52 15.56 -7.08
C ASN A 92 7.32 15.28 -6.19
N TYR A 93 7.58 14.67 -5.03
CA TYR A 93 6.57 14.37 -4.02
C TYR A 93 7.05 14.79 -2.63
N SER A 94 6.12 14.91 -1.69
CA SER A 94 6.42 14.92 -0.26
C SER A 94 6.09 13.57 0.35
N LEU A 95 6.88 13.18 1.34
CA LEU A 95 6.73 11.93 2.07
C LEU A 95 6.60 12.21 3.57
N GLU A 96 5.65 11.54 4.21
CA GLU A 96 5.48 11.51 5.65
C GLU A 96 5.37 10.05 6.12
N GLU A 97 6.24 9.64 7.04
CA GLU A 97 6.09 8.34 7.72
C GLU A 97 5.08 8.47 8.87
N LYS A 98 4.09 7.57 8.90
CA LYS A 98 3.09 7.54 9.96
C LYS A 98 2.80 6.10 10.38
N ASN A 99 3.36 5.71 11.52
CA ASN A 99 3.30 4.33 12.04
C ASN A 99 3.81 3.35 10.97
N ASP A 100 2.99 2.37 10.59
CA ASP A 100 3.30 1.36 9.58
C ASP A 100 2.86 1.76 8.16
N ASN A 101 2.62 3.05 7.91
CA ASN A 101 2.27 3.57 6.59
C ASN A 101 3.22 4.68 6.15
N THR A 102 3.41 4.77 4.85
CA THR A 102 4.06 5.88 4.17
C THR A 102 3.00 6.69 3.44
N ILE A 103 2.98 8.00 3.69
CA ILE A 103 2.07 8.94 3.04
C ILE A 103 2.82 9.71 1.97
N PHE A 104 2.36 9.62 0.73
CA PHE A 104 2.85 10.41 -0.38
C PHE A 104 1.87 11.53 -0.68
N SER A 105 2.38 12.72 -1.00
CA SER A 105 1.58 13.82 -1.56
C SER A 105 2.26 14.41 -2.78
N PHE A 106 1.52 14.56 -3.88
CA PHE A 106 2.04 15.08 -5.14
C PHE A 106 0.91 15.60 -6.03
N PHE A 107 1.27 16.48 -6.97
CA PHE A 107 0.30 17.02 -7.92
C PHE A 107 0.02 16.03 -9.06
N ILE A 108 -1.26 15.85 -9.39
CA ILE A 108 -1.71 15.15 -10.60
C ILE A 108 -2.45 16.14 -11.51
N PRO A 109 -2.06 16.27 -12.79
CA PRO A 109 -2.75 17.12 -13.74
C PRO A 109 -4.06 16.50 -14.24
N TYR A 110 -4.93 17.35 -14.78
CA TYR A 110 -6.13 16.97 -15.50
C TYR A 110 -5.84 15.89 -16.56
N GLY A 111 -6.70 14.87 -16.62
CA GLY A 111 -6.60 13.80 -17.59
C GLY A 111 -5.52 12.77 -17.29
N THR A 112 -4.93 12.77 -16.08
CA THR A 112 -4.10 11.65 -15.60
C THR A 112 -4.89 10.34 -15.63
N GLN A 113 -4.23 9.25 -15.99
CA GLN A 113 -4.84 7.91 -16.09
C GLN A 113 -4.08 6.87 -15.28
N GLU A 114 -2.80 7.12 -15.02
CA GLU A 114 -1.92 6.20 -14.33
C GLU A 114 -1.02 6.95 -13.34
N ILE A 115 -0.92 6.39 -12.14
CA ILE A 115 0.11 6.72 -11.15
C ILE A 115 0.89 5.44 -10.87
N GLU A 116 2.20 5.53 -10.82
CA GLU A 116 3.09 4.45 -10.40
C GLU A 116 3.99 4.92 -9.26
N ILE A 117 3.96 4.21 -8.13
CA ILE A 117 4.85 4.44 -6.98
C ILE A 117 5.87 3.31 -6.95
N ILE A 118 7.14 3.61 -7.21
CA ILE A 118 8.23 2.64 -7.31
C ILE A 118 9.03 2.66 -6.01
N GLY A 119 9.22 1.48 -5.41
CA GLY A 119 10.06 1.27 -4.24
C GLY A 119 11.23 0.34 -4.53
N THR A 120 11.84 -0.23 -3.47
CA THR A 120 12.88 -1.26 -3.60
C THR A 120 12.37 -2.65 -3.24
N LYS A 121 11.24 -2.72 -2.52
CA LYS A 121 10.58 -3.95 -2.09
C LYS A 121 9.08 -3.77 -2.17
N VAL A 122 8.40 -4.81 -2.61
CA VAL A 122 6.94 -4.95 -2.54
C VAL A 122 6.61 -6.20 -1.73
N VAL A 123 5.38 -6.27 -1.24
CA VAL A 123 4.85 -7.51 -0.66
C VAL A 123 5.13 -8.67 -1.62
N PRO A 124 5.72 -9.79 -1.17
CA PRO A 124 5.89 -10.95 -2.03
C PRO A 124 4.54 -11.58 -2.38
N GLU A 125 4.40 -12.10 -3.59
CA GLU A 125 3.40 -13.15 -3.85
C GLU A 125 3.86 -14.35 -3.04
N PHE A 126 3.10 -14.77 -2.03
CA PHE A 126 3.54 -15.91 -1.24
C PHE A 126 3.48 -17.15 -2.13
N PRO A 127 4.60 -17.84 -2.39
CA PRO A 127 4.48 -19.25 -2.73
C PRO A 127 3.95 -19.93 -1.45
N PHE A 128 3.49 -21.17 -1.50
CA PHE A 128 3.34 -22.06 -0.33
C PHE A 128 1.97 -22.22 0.34
N GLY A 129 0.97 -21.35 0.15
CA GLY A 129 -0.35 -21.58 0.75
C GLY A 129 -0.94 -22.96 0.41
N PRO A 130 -1.24 -23.24 -0.86
CA PRO A 130 -1.72 -24.56 -1.28
C PRO A 130 -0.63 -25.64 -1.22
N ILE A 131 0.62 -25.30 -1.56
CA ILE A 131 1.71 -26.29 -1.72
C ILE A 131 2.05 -26.98 -0.39
N VAL A 132 2.07 -26.24 0.72
CA VAL A 132 2.37 -26.83 2.05
C VAL A 132 1.25 -27.75 2.49
N ILE A 133 -0.01 -27.34 2.30
CA ILE A 133 -1.18 -28.15 2.64
C ILE A 133 -1.18 -29.44 1.80
N PHE A 134 -0.94 -29.34 0.49
CA PHE A 134 -0.79 -30.51 -0.38
C PHE A 134 0.36 -31.43 0.05
N SER A 135 1.51 -30.86 0.43
CA SER A 135 2.68 -31.64 0.85
C SER A 135 2.41 -32.45 2.13
N VAL A 136 1.74 -31.87 3.12
CA VAL A 136 1.37 -32.56 4.37
C VAL A 136 0.38 -33.71 4.10
N ILE A 137 -0.61 -33.47 3.23
CA ILE A 137 -1.60 -34.50 2.86
C ILE A 137 -0.91 -35.67 2.14
N ILE A 138 -0.05 -35.39 1.16
CA ILE A 138 0.67 -36.42 0.39
C ILE A 138 1.55 -37.27 1.32
N LEU A 139 2.33 -36.66 2.20
CA LEU A 139 3.18 -37.37 3.16
C LEU A 139 2.35 -38.26 4.11
N SER A 140 1.20 -37.77 4.57
CA SER A 140 0.29 -38.53 5.45
C SER A 140 -0.25 -39.78 4.76
N VAL A 141 -0.68 -39.66 3.50
CA VAL A 141 -1.18 -40.80 2.70
C VAL A 141 -0.09 -41.85 2.47
N ILE A 142 1.14 -41.43 2.17
CA ILE A 142 2.29 -42.33 1.96
C ILE A 142 2.62 -43.08 3.27
N ALA A 143 2.65 -42.37 4.39
CA ALA A 143 2.93 -42.96 5.70
C ALA A 143 1.91 -44.06 6.05
N ILE A 144 0.62 -43.77 5.91
CA ILE A 144 -0.47 -44.73 6.19
C ILE A 144 -0.41 -45.93 5.24
N SER A 145 -0.09 -45.69 3.96
CA SER A 145 0.00 -46.76 2.96
C SER A 145 1.12 -47.76 3.29
N LYS A 146 2.29 -47.30 3.74
CA LYS A 146 3.40 -48.17 4.17
C LYS A 146 3.04 -49.01 5.41
N THR A 147 2.29 -48.48 6.37
CA THR A 147 1.94 -49.23 7.59
C THR A 147 1.03 -50.42 7.30
N LYS A 148 0.18 -50.32 6.28
CA LYS A 148 -0.76 -51.39 5.91
C LYS A 148 -0.07 -52.62 5.27
N ASP A 149 1.09 -52.42 4.65
CA ASP A 149 1.89 -53.51 4.08
C ASP A 149 2.79 -54.21 5.12
N ILE A 150 3.18 -53.52 6.21
CA ILE A 150 4.06 -54.06 7.26
C ILE A 150 3.28 -54.96 8.26
N VAL A 151 1.98 -54.76 8.44
CA VAL A 151 1.13 -55.57 9.34
C VAL A 151 0.69 -56.92 8.71
N ARG A 152 1.09 -57.20 7.46
CA ARG A 152 0.74 -58.44 6.72
C ARG A 152 1.86 -59.50 6.66
N LEU A 153 2.91 -59.36 7.45
CA LEU A 153 3.96 -60.38 7.64
C LEU A 153 3.82 -61.06 9.01
#